data_AF-A0A565CGL6-F1
#
_entry.id   AF-A0A565CGL6-F1
#
_cell.length_a   1.000
_cell.length_b   1.000
_cell.length_c   1.000
_cell.angle_alpha   90.00
_cell.angle_beta   90.00
_cell.angle_gamma   90.00
#
_symmetry.space_group_name_H-M   'P 1'
#
loop_
_entity.id
_entity.type
_entity.pdbx_description
1 polymer ?
#
loop_
_entity_poly.entity_id
_entity_poly.type
_entity_poly.pdbx_seq_one_letter_code
_entity_poly.pdbx_strand_id
1 'polypeptide(L)' 'MAKVHPKSEKNPPSEADGEVFVLTVWNKSLMFNCNGFTVFDSKGDLVFRVDNYMHGNRGQVLLMDGSAKPLLTIRRKI' A
#
# COMPACT_ATOMS: atom_id res chain seq x y z
N MET A 1 16.32 19.53 10.19
CA MET A 1 15.35 18.43 9.97
C MET A 1 16.15 17.23 9.47
N ALA A 2 16.36 16.21 10.30
CA ALA A 2 17.24 15.08 9.94
C ALA A 2 16.48 14.10 9.03
N LYS A 3 16.93 13.94 7.79
CA LYS A 3 16.35 13.01 6.82
C LYS A 3 16.95 11.62 7.06
N VAL A 4 16.25 10.80 7.83
CA VAL A 4 16.63 9.41 8.08
C VAL A 4 16.27 8.60 6.83
N HIS A 5 17.29 8.04 6.18
CA HIS A 5 17.10 7.05 5.12
C HIS A 5 17.23 5.67 5.76
N PRO A 6 16.31 4.72 5.50
CA PRO A 6 16.50 3.35 5.94
C PRO A 6 17.76 2.79 5.28
N LYS A 7 18.75 2.39 6.09
CA LYS A 7 19.90 1.64 5.61
C LYS A 7 19.42 0.23 5.28
N SER A 8 19.34 -0.10 3.99
CA SER A 8 19.19 -1.48 3.56
C SER A 8 20.58 -2.14 3.64
N GLU A 9 20.78 -2.98 4.65
CA GLU A 9 21.96 -3.83 4.72
C GLU A 9 21.86 -4.91 3.64
N LYS A 10 22.81 -4.90 2.71
CA LYS A 10 22.96 -5.94 1.68
C LYS A 10 23.64 -7.16 2.29
N ASN A 11 22.96 -7.87 3.19
CA ASN A 11 23.36 -9.23 3.52
C ASN A 11 22.85 -10.16 2.40
N PRO A 12 23.69 -11.02 1.80
CA PRO A 12 23.19 -12.04 0.89
C PRO A 12 22.20 -12.92 1.67
N PRO A 13 21.00 -13.20 1.14
CA PRO A 13 20.05 -14.05 1.83
C PRO A 13 20.65 -15.44 1.96
N SER A 14 20.86 -15.87 3.21
CA SER A 14 21.13 -17.26 3.55
C SER A 14 19.94 -18.11 3.12
N GLU A 15 20.24 -19.24 2.47
CA GLU A 15 19.37 -20.28 1.91
C GLU A 15 18.31 -20.81 2.90
N ALA A 16 17.31 -19.99 3.20
CA ALA A 16 16.00 -20.38 3.68
C ALA A 16 15.02 -19.75 2.69
N ASP A 17 14.67 -20.53 1.65
CA ASP A 17 13.98 -20.11 0.43
C ASP A 17 12.55 -19.58 0.67
N GLY A 18 12.45 -18.40 1.27
CA GLY A 18 11.30 -17.53 1.19
C GLY A 18 11.58 -16.44 0.17
N GLU A 19 10.79 -16.35 -0.88
CA GLU A 19 10.84 -15.23 -1.81
C GLU A 19 10.62 -13.91 -1.02
N VAL A 20 11.62 -13.03 -1.02
CA VAL A 20 11.54 -11.74 -0.32
C VAL A 20 10.83 -10.74 -1.22
N PHE A 21 9.62 -10.34 -0.83
CA PHE A 21 8.85 -9.30 -1.53
C PHE A 21 9.10 -7.93 -0.90
N VAL A 22 9.60 -6.99 -1.71
CA VAL A 22 9.75 -5.58 -1.30
C VAL A 22 8.57 -4.78 -1.84
N LEU A 23 7.82 -4.16 -0.93
CA LEU A 23 6.69 -3.29 -1.26
C LEU A 23 6.93 -1.87 -0.73
N THR A 24 6.56 -0.88 -1.53
CA THR A 24 6.63 0.54 -1.17
C THR A 24 5.23 1.07 -0.91
N VAL A 25 4.99 1.62 0.27
CA VAL A 25 3.72 2.27 0.61
C VAL A 25 3.84 3.78 0.42
N TRP A 26 3.05 4.33 -0.51
CA TRP A 26 2.88 5.76 -0.68
C TRP A 26 1.60 6.21 0.02
N ASN A 27 1.74 7.02 1.07
CA ASN A 27 0.63 7.59 1.85
C ASN A 27 -0.06 8.75 1.11
N LYS A 28 -0.52 8.48 -0.11
CA LYS A 28 -1.29 9.37 -0.94
C LYS A 28 -2.25 8.54 -1.81
N SER A 29 -3.50 8.97 -1.87
CA SER A 29 -4.47 8.43 -2.84
C SER A 29 -4.13 8.90 -4.25
N LEU A 30 -4.38 8.04 -5.23
CA LEU A 30 -4.31 8.40 -6.66
C LEU A 30 -5.59 9.10 -7.15
N MET A 31 -6.65 9.15 -6.33
CA MET A 31 -7.91 9.78 -6.69
C MET A 31 -8.12 11.11 -5.98
N PHE A 32 -8.68 12.07 -6.71
CA PHE A 32 -9.06 13.36 -6.16
C PHE A 32 -10.12 13.18 -5.08
N ASN A 33 -9.95 13.89 -3.97
CA ASN A 33 -10.85 13.89 -2.81
C ASN A 33 -11.00 12.54 -2.09
N CYS A 34 -10.12 11.56 -2.36
CA CYS A 34 -10.04 10.34 -1.58
C CYS A 34 -8.92 10.45 -0.54
N ASN A 35 -9.10 9.79 0.61
CA ASN A 35 -8.04 9.56 1.57
C ASN A 35 -7.64 8.09 1.53
N GLY A 36 -6.34 7.82 1.37
CA GLY A 36 -5.87 6.50 1.02
C GLY A 36 -4.36 6.42 0.84
N PHE A 37 -3.90 5.20 0.60
CA PHE A 37 -2.51 4.91 0.27
C PHE A 37 -2.45 3.94 -0.91
N THR A 38 -1.31 3.94 -1.58
CA THR A 38 -1.01 3.06 -2.71
C THR A 38 0.24 2.25 -2.41
N VAL A 39 0.25 1.01 -2.92
CA VAL A 39 1.33 0.06 -2.69
C VAL A 39 1.91 -0.33 -4.03
N PHE A 40 3.23 -0.16 -4.15
CA PHE A 40 4.00 -0.48 -5.34
C PHE A 40 4.96 -1.63 -5.06
N ASP A 41 5.27 -2.43 -6.07
CA ASP A 41 6.32 -3.43 -5.99
C ASP A 41 7.72 -2.81 -6.17
N SER A 42 8.75 -3.65 -6.19
CA SER A 42 10.13 -3.23 -6.42
C SER A 42 10.40 -2.70 -7.84
N LYS A 43 9.51 -2.97 -8.80
CA LYS A 43 9.61 -2.47 -10.18
C LYS A 43 8.92 -1.12 -10.35
N GLY A 44 8.11 -0.71 -9.37
CA GLY A 44 7.31 0.50 -9.41
C GLY A 44 5.90 0.27 -9.96
N ASP A 45 5.49 -0.99 -10.13
CA ASP A 45 4.14 -1.33 -10.58
C ASP A 45 3.15 -1.19 -9.43
N LEU A 46 1.97 -0.63 -9.70
CA LEU A 46 0.91 -0.51 -8.71
C LEU A 46 0.31 -1.90 -8.43
N VAL A 47 0.45 -2.38 -7.19
CA VAL A 47 -0.03 -3.70 -6.77
C VAL A 47 -1.37 -3.59 -6.06
N PHE A 48 -1.47 -2.63 -5.14
CA PHE A 48 -2.69 -2.40 -4.38
C PHE A 48 -3.00 -0.93 -4.23
N ARG A 49 -4.28 -0.64 -4.13
CA ARG A 49 -4.80 0.67 -3.76
C ARG A 49 -5.78 0.54 -2.62
N VAL A 50 -5.65 1.41 -1.63
CA VAL A 50 -6.58 1.53 -0.51
C VAL A 50 -7.11 2.94 -0.47
N ASP A 51 -8.41 3.13 -0.74
CA ASP A 51 -9.03 4.45 -0.68
C ASP A 51 -10.37 4.42 0.06
N ASN A 52 -10.73 5.57 0.62
CA ASN A 52 -12.10 5.89 0.96
C ASN A 52 -12.78 6.66 -0.19
N TYR A 53 -13.58 5.94 -0.99
CA TYR A 53 -14.34 6.50 -2.12
C TYR A 53 -15.53 7.37 -1.71
N MET A 54 -16.09 7.14 -0.51
CA MET A 54 -17.39 7.68 -0.14
C MET A 54 -17.20 8.85 0.82
N HIS A 55 -17.43 10.06 0.31
CA HIS A 55 -17.54 11.26 1.13
C HIS A 55 -18.57 11.04 2.25
N GLY A 56 -18.11 11.01 3.50
CA GLY A 56 -18.95 10.86 4.69
C GLY A 56 -18.81 9.51 5.40
N ASN A 57 -18.34 8.45 4.73
CA ASN A 57 -18.21 7.14 5.35
C ASN A 57 -16.78 6.89 5.84
N ARG A 58 -16.34 7.64 6.86
CA ARG A 58 -15.02 7.46 7.50
C ARG A 58 -14.82 6.07 8.12
N GLY A 59 -15.88 5.25 8.18
CA GLY A 59 -15.83 3.89 8.70
C GLY A 59 -15.52 2.83 7.64
N GLN A 60 -15.44 3.16 6.35
CA GLN A 60 -15.22 2.19 5.27
C GLN A 60 -14.06 2.57 4.37
N VAL A 61 -13.22 1.59 4.02
CA VAL A 61 -12.17 1.71 3.01
C VAL A 61 -12.22 0.50 2.09
N LEU A 62 -11.91 0.71 0.81
CA LEU A 62 -11.83 -0.35 -0.19
C LEU A 62 -10.37 -0.68 -0.46
N LEU A 63 -10.03 -1.96 -0.37
CA LEU A 63 -8.79 -2.52 -0.92
C LEU A 63 -9.09 -2.99 -2.35
N MET A 64 -8.32 -2.52 -3.31
CA MET A 64 -8.37 -2.94 -4.71
C MET A 64 -7.01 -3.45 -5.16
N ASP A 65 -7.02 -4.27 -6.21
CA ASP A 65 -5.81 -4.60 -6.97
C ASP A 65 -5.33 -3.42 -7.85
N GLY A 66 -4.18 -3.61 -8.51
CA GLY A 66 -3.62 -2.64 -9.44
C GLY A 66 -4.50 -2.31 -10.65
N SER A 67 -5.48 -3.17 -10.98
CA SER A 67 -6.47 -2.96 -12.05
C SER A 67 -7.74 -2.25 -11.55
N ALA A 68 -7.70 -1.71 -10.32
CA ALA A 68 -8.82 -1.06 -9.64
C ALA A 68 -10.04 -1.95 -9.40
N LYS A 69 -9.88 -3.28 -9.39
CA LYS A 69 -10.94 -4.21 -8.99
C LYS A 69 -11.02 -4.27 -7.46
N PRO A 70 -12.20 -4.04 -6.86
CA PRO A 70 -12.38 -4.21 -5.43
C PRO A 70 -12.13 -5.66 -4.99
N LEU A 71 -11.26 -5.84 -4.00
CA LEU A 71 -10.97 -7.14 -3.39
C LEU A 71 -11.70 -7.29 -2.07
N LEU A 72 -11.61 -6.28 -1.21
CA LEU A 72 -12.18 -6.29 0.13
C LEU A 72 -12.69 -4.89 0.52
N THR A 73 -13.73 -4.88 1.35
CA THR A 73 -14.18 -3.68 2.06
C THR A 73 -13.85 -3.85 3.53
N ILE A 74 -13.02 -2.96 4.07
CA ILE A 74 -12.70 -2.94 5.49
C ILE A 74 -13.63 -1.93 6.15
N ARG A 75 -14.37 -2.39 7.16
CA ARG A 75 -15.28 -1.55 7.94
C ARG A 75 -14.83 -1.52 9.40
N ARG A 76 -14.73 -0.31 9.96
CA ARG A 76 -14.48 -0.12 11.39
C ARG A 76 -15.68 -0.62 12.18
N LYS A 77 -15.43 -1.54 13.12
CA LYS A 77 -16.43 -1.96 14.11
C LYS A 77 -16.66 -0.80 15.09
N ILE A 78 -17.92 -0.49 15.34
CA ILE A 78 -18.37 0.49 16.34
C ILE A 78 -18.59 -0.25 17.65
#